data_AF-A0A1B7NJZ1-F1
#
_entry.id   AF-A0A1B7NJZ1-F1
#
_cell.length_a   1.000
_cell.length_b   1.000
_cell.length_c   1.000
_cell.angle_alpha   90.00
_cell.angle_beta   90.00
_cell.angle_gamma   90.00
#
_symmetry.space_group_name_H-M   'P 1'
#
loop_
_entity.id
_entity.type
_entity.pdbx_description
1 polymer ?
#
loop_
_entity_poly.entity_id
_entity_poly.type
_entity_poly.pdbx_seq_one_letter_code
_entity_poly.pdbx_strand_id
1 'polypeptide(L)'
;MSYTTCPHCRSVRGYERISGGNIEQPDTTINQPSTTTNQPSRRTIWQRSFTGGRIPQLNIQREDTRINQPPTTTNLPSQGRRPQRMPIPSRRVVRSIRPGYTSNGERVVSAQVYGTTGRCVTQDEAGNYYLRTAAEAGGRPVIEAALSHGVSRIASEGWKLLRPNLADMGEYGIEWVAAAEWDKFSRRLPNIVIGFFHHYQRQYRLVAGSRSSVAELLGIRVIDRMIAEALGQDDLTLEEIFENAYGVTHRERERHWENNPCIRCRPGRTARR
;
A
#
# COMPACT_ATOMS: atom_id res chain seq x y z
N MET A 1 -24.29 6.93 -14.65
CA MET A 1 -22.96 6.29 -14.84
C MET A 1 -23.00 4.94 -14.15
N SER A 2 -23.00 3.88 -14.95
CA SER A 2 -23.32 2.50 -14.59
C SER A 2 -22.10 1.76 -14.00
N TYR A 3 -22.32 1.22 -12.81
CA TYR A 3 -21.53 0.31 -11.97
C TYR A 3 -20.16 -0.24 -12.43
N THR A 4 -19.15 0.16 -11.64
CA THR A 4 -17.96 -0.53 -11.07
C THR A 4 -17.89 -2.05 -11.19
N THR A 5 -17.84 -2.57 -12.41
CA THR A 5 -17.66 -4.01 -12.63
C THR A 5 -16.73 -4.27 -13.80
N CYS A 6 -15.95 -5.37 -13.74
CA CYS A 6 -15.10 -5.76 -14.87
C CYS A 6 -15.97 -5.89 -16.14
N PRO A 7 -15.63 -5.24 -17.28
CA PRO A 7 -16.44 -5.30 -18.49
C PRO A 7 -16.61 -6.72 -19.05
N HIS A 8 -15.73 -7.65 -18.63
CA HIS A 8 -15.73 -9.03 -19.10
C HIS A 8 -16.39 -10.05 -18.14
N CYS A 9 -16.30 -9.89 -16.81
CA CYS A 9 -16.90 -10.84 -15.86
C CYS A 9 -17.83 -10.21 -14.82
N ARG A 10 -18.05 -8.89 -14.90
CA ARG A 10 -18.78 -8.09 -13.93
C ARG A 10 -18.29 -8.20 -12.47
N SER A 11 -17.10 -8.76 -12.23
CA SER A 11 -16.52 -8.87 -10.88
C SER A 11 -16.01 -7.53 -10.36
N VAL A 12 -16.27 -7.27 -9.08
CA VAL A 12 -15.76 -6.11 -8.33
C VAL A 12 -14.32 -6.36 -7.81
N ARG A 13 -13.84 -7.61 -7.81
CA ARG A 13 -12.57 -8.05 -7.15
C ARG A 13 -11.37 -8.27 -8.08
N GLY A 14 -11.41 -7.79 -9.32
CA GLY A 14 -10.53 -8.28 -10.39
C GLY A 14 -9.01 -8.03 -10.26
N TYR A 15 -8.57 -7.11 -9.40
CA TYR A 15 -7.17 -6.65 -9.40
C TYR A 15 -6.52 -6.64 -8.02
N GLU A 16 -7.16 -7.21 -7.00
CA GLU A 16 -6.53 -7.35 -5.69
C GLU A 16 -5.30 -8.28 -5.84
N ARG A 17 -4.09 -7.74 -5.62
CA ARG A 17 -2.98 -8.59 -5.15
C ARG A 17 -3.48 -9.25 -3.87
N ILE A 18 -3.56 -10.57 -3.89
CA ILE A 18 -3.89 -11.36 -2.70
C ILE A 18 -2.78 -11.13 -1.68
N SER A 19 -3.01 -10.16 -0.79
CA SER A 19 -2.23 -9.97 0.42
C SER A 19 -2.99 -10.66 1.56
N GLY A 20 -2.77 -11.98 1.70
CA GLY A 20 -2.99 -12.76 2.94
C GLY A 20 -4.42 -13.15 3.33
N GLY A 21 -4.75 -14.45 3.14
CA GLY A 21 -5.77 -15.26 3.85
C GLY A 21 -7.24 -14.98 3.49
N ASN A 22 -8.13 -15.93 3.16
CA ASN A 22 -8.19 -17.38 3.23
C ASN A 22 -8.97 -17.90 2.00
N ILE A 23 -8.58 -19.07 1.49
CA ILE A 23 -9.40 -19.90 0.60
C ILE A 23 -9.83 -21.10 1.43
N GLU A 24 -11.15 -21.33 1.53
CA GLU A 24 -11.67 -22.65 1.89
C GLU A 24 -11.22 -23.64 0.81
N GLN A 25 -10.33 -24.56 1.19
CA GLN A 25 -9.95 -25.71 0.38
C GLN A 25 -11.10 -26.72 0.34
N PRO A 26 -11.15 -27.52 -0.73
CA PRO A 26 -11.05 -28.95 -0.50
C PRO A 26 -9.78 -29.52 -1.13
N ASP A 27 -9.26 -30.55 -0.46
CA ASP A 27 -7.99 -31.21 -0.69
C ASP A 27 -7.72 -31.60 -2.15
N THR A 28 -6.47 -31.39 -2.58
CA THR A 28 -5.70 -32.39 -3.34
C THR A 28 -4.23 -31.98 -3.40
N THR A 29 -3.38 -32.91 -2.95
CA THR A 29 -1.93 -32.81 -2.82
C THR A 29 -1.23 -32.90 -4.17
N ILE A 30 -0.58 -31.84 -4.68
CA ILE A 30 0.54 -31.96 -5.65
C ILE A 30 1.54 -30.82 -5.44
N ASN A 31 2.80 -31.18 -5.17
CA ASN A 31 3.97 -30.31 -5.04
C ASN A 31 4.40 -29.68 -6.39
N GLN A 32 4.45 -28.34 -6.50
CA GLN A 32 5.36 -27.65 -7.44
C GLN A 32 5.80 -26.25 -6.92
N PRO A 33 7.09 -25.86 -7.09
CA PRO A 33 7.62 -24.59 -6.60
C PRO A 33 7.47 -23.43 -7.58
N SER A 34 7.14 -22.24 -7.04
CA SER A 34 6.99 -20.97 -7.76
C SER A 34 8.34 -20.29 -8.02
N THR A 35 8.58 -19.88 -9.26
CA THR A 35 9.70 -19.04 -9.70
C THR A 35 9.36 -17.56 -9.57
N THR A 36 10.20 -16.78 -8.87
CA THR A 36 10.14 -15.31 -8.83
C THR A 36 11.22 -14.70 -9.71
N THR A 37 10.78 -13.84 -10.62
CA THR A 37 11.59 -13.02 -11.54
C THR A 37 12.28 -11.88 -10.77
N ASN A 38 13.62 -11.85 -10.80
CA ASN A 38 14.43 -10.74 -10.29
C ASN A 38 14.57 -9.64 -11.35
N GLN A 39 14.15 -8.42 -11.04
CA GLN A 39 14.59 -7.19 -11.72
C GLN A 39 15.66 -6.50 -10.84
N PRO A 40 16.80 -6.05 -11.40
CA PRO A 40 17.82 -5.35 -10.62
C PRO A 40 17.59 -3.83 -10.62
N SER A 41 17.42 -3.25 -9.44
CA SER A 41 17.45 -1.80 -9.24
C SER A 41 18.90 -1.31 -9.17
N ARG A 42 19.25 -0.35 -10.04
CA ARG A 42 20.54 0.37 -10.05
C ARG A 42 20.72 1.14 -8.74
N ARG A 43 21.86 0.96 -8.06
CA ARG A 43 22.31 1.81 -6.95
C ARG A 43 23.38 2.80 -7.44
N THR A 44 23.07 4.08 -7.28
CA THR A 44 23.99 5.21 -7.41
C THR A 44 24.92 5.24 -6.18
N ILE A 45 26.24 5.24 -6.40
CA ILE A 45 27.26 5.34 -5.34
C ILE A 45 27.70 6.80 -5.23
N TRP A 46 27.57 7.37 -4.04
CA TRP A 46 28.18 8.65 -3.64
C TRP A 46 29.69 8.45 -3.39
N GLN A 47 30.53 9.19 -4.11
CA GLN A 47 31.97 9.28 -3.84
C GLN A 47 32.23 10.45 -2.86
N ARG A 48 32.96 10.18 -1.77
CA ARG A 48 33.65 11.18 -0.96
C ARG A 48 35.14 10.90 -1.00
N SER A 49 35.89 11.96 -1.27
CA SER A 49 37.34 12.03 -1.45
C SER A 49 38.11 11.75 -0.15
N PHE A 50 39.23 11.04 -0.26
CA PHE A 50 40.35 11.13 0.67
C PHE A 50 41.66 11.19 -0.13
N THR A 51 42.50 12.16 0.23
CA THR A 51 43.80 12.50 -0.33
C THR A 51 44.94 11.73 0.37
N GLY A 52 45.95 11.35 -0.41
CA GLY A 52 47.34 11.25 0.05
C GLY A 52 47.90 9.85 0.31
N GLY A 53 48.90 9.44 -0.49
CA GLY A 53 49.98 8.57 -0.01
C GLY A 53 50.35 7.33 -0.84
N ARG A 54 51.28 7.51 -1.78
CA ARG A 54 52.32 6.58 -2.29
C ARG A 54 51.94 5.20 -2.84
N ILE A 55 52.14 5.08 -4.15
CA ILE A 55 52.25 3.86 -4.97
C ILE A 55 53.61 3.19 -4.74
N PRO A 56 53.67 1.85 -4.69
CA PRO A 56 54.79 1.12 -5.26
C PRO A 56 54.32 0.30 -6.48
N GLN A 57 55.04 0.50 -7.59
CA GLN A 57 54.93 -0.30 -8.80
C GLN A 57 55.33 -1.74 -8.52
N LEU A 58 54.56 -2.70 -9.04
CA LEU A 58 55.04 -4.06 -9.28
C LEU A 58 54.95 -4.38 -10.78
N ASN A 59 56.11 -4.22 -11.40
CA ASN A 59 56.73 -5.01 -12.45
C ASN A 59 55.81 -5.75 -13.44
N ILE A 60 55.70 -5.18 -14.64
CA ILE A 60 55.22 -5.85 -15.85
C ILE A 60 56.38 -6.67 -16.40
N GLN A 61 56.35 -7.99 -16.20
CA GLN A 61 57.11 -8.92 -17.03
C GLN A 61 56.22 -9.39 -18.19
N ARG A 62 56.64 -9.03 -19.40
CA ARG A 62 56.19 -9.60 -20.66
C ARG A 62 56.83 -10.98 -20.81
N GLU A 63 56.04 -12.01 -21.06
CA GLU A 63 56.49 -13.23 -21.73
C GLU A 63 55.44 -13.67 -22.76
N ASP A 64 55.85 -13.51 -24.02
CA ASP A 64 55.59 -14.26 -25.24
C ASP A 64 54.32 -15.11 -25.41
N THR A 65 53.52 -14.63 -26.35
CA THR A 65 52.79 -15.33 -27.42
C THR A 65 52.88 -16.87 -27.45
N ARG A 66 51.80 -17.53 -27.01
CA ARG A 66 51.30 -18.74 -27.69
C ARG A 66 49.79 -18.65 -27.87
N ILE A 67 49.41 -18.52 -29.14
CA ILE A 67 48.04 -18.67 -29.62
C ILE A 67 47.65 -20.14 -29.39
N ASN A 68 46.85 -20.39 -28.37
CA ASN A 68 46.11 -21.64 -28.23
C ASN A 68 44.64 -21.36 -28.50
N GLN A 69 44.11 -22.12 -29.46
CA GLN A 69 42.75 -22.09 -29.96
C GLN A 69 41.71 -22.08 -28.83
N PRO A 70 40.54 -21.42 -29.01
CA PRO A 70 39.47 -21.51 -28.05
C PRO A 70 38.98 -22.97 -27.98
N PRO A 71 38.92 -23.62 -26.80
CA PRO A 71 38.24 -24.90 -26.71
C PRO A 71 36.78 -24.66 -27.06
N THR A 72 36.30 -25.40 -28.06
CA THR A 72 34.90 -25.52 -28.41
C THR A 72 34.11 -25.81 -27.14
N THR A 73 33.41 -24.79 -26.61
CA THR A 73 32.49 -24.98 -25.50
C THR A 73 31.24 -25.66 -26.06
N THR A 74 31.28 -26.99 -26.06
CA THR A 74 30.09 -27.83 -26.09
C THR A 74 29.11 -27.28 -25.07
N ASN A 75 27.93 -26.85 -25.52
CA ASN A 75 26.80 -26.49 -24.67
C ASN A 75 26.36 -27.73 -23.90
N LEU A 76 27.03 -28.00 -22.78
CA LEU A 76 26.57 -28.94 -21.78
C LEU A 76 25.33 -28.32 -21.12
N PRO A 77 24.21 -29.06 -21.02
CA PRO A 77 23.04 -28.59 -20.28
C PRO A 77 23.48 -28.28 -18.85
N SER A 78 23.12 -27.09 -18.36
CA SER A 78 23.47 -26.64 -17.02
C SER A 78 22.90 -27.61 -16.00
N GLN A 79 23.74 -28.53 -15.54
CA GLN A 79 23.41 -29.39 -14.41
C GLN A 79 23.03 -28.47 -13.24
N GLY A 80 21.83 -28.70 -12.71
CA GLY A 80 21.14 -27.80 -11.79
C GLY A 80 22.07 -27.23 -10.73
N ARG A 81 22.31 -25.92 -10.80
CA ARG A 81 22.98 -25.18 -9.72
C ARG A 81 22.14 -25.39 -8.47
N ARG A 82 22.63 -26.19 -7.53
CA ARG A 82 22.05 -26.30 -6.19
C ARG A 82 21.90 -24.86 -5.65
N PRO A 83 20.73 -24.48 -5.09
CA PRO A 83 20.54 -23.14 -4.57
C PRO A 83 21.66 -22.86 -3.56
N GLN A 84 22.55 -21.92 -3.90
CA GLN A 84 23.65 -21.53 -3.04
C GLN A 84 23.05 -20.98 -1.75
N ARG A 85 23.32 -21.63 -0.63
CA ARG A 85 22.89 -21.15 0.69
C ARG A 85 23.72 -19.92 1.03
N MET A 86 23.08 -18.76 1.03
CA MET A 86 23.71 -17.51 1.48
C MET A 86 23.58 -17.43 3.01
N PRO A 87 24.68 -17.46 3.77
CA PRO A 87 24.61 -17.25 5.21
C PRO A 87 24.16 -15.81 5.50
N ILE A 88 23.07 -15.67 6.25
CA ILE A 88 22.58 -14.37 6.73
C ILE A 88 23.08 -14.20 8.17
N PRO A 89 23.95 -13.21 8.44
CA PRO A 89 24.45 -12.99 9.80
C PRO A 89 23.31 -12.60 10.74
N SER A 90 23.32 -13.14 11.95
CA SER A 90 22.32 -12.81 12.98
C SER A 90 22.39 -11.33 13.35
N ARG A 91 21.25 -10.65 13.34
CA ARG A 91 21.11 -9.26 13.79
C ARG A 91 19.92 -9.18 14.75
N ARG A 92 20.11 -8.54 15.90
CA ARG A 92 19.01 -8.24 16.83
C ARG A 92 18.28 -6.98 16.35
N VAL A 93 16.97 -7.06 16.19
CA VAL A 93 16.11 -5.91 15.91
C VAL A 93 15.22 -5.71 17.13
N VAL A 94 15.31 -4.55 17.77
CA VAL A 94 14.50 -4.19 18.94
C VAL A 94 13.53 -3.09 18.54
N ARG A 95 12.29 -3.17 19.02
CA ARG A 95 11.26 -2.14 18.88
C ARG A 95 10.71 -1.85 20.27
N SER A 96 10.52 -0.57 20.59
CA SER A 96 9.84 -0.13 21.81
C SER A 96 8.41 0.28 21.47
N ILE A 97 7.43 -0.19 22.25
CA ILE A 97 6.05 0.27 22.12
C ILE A 97 5.93 1.58 22.90
N ARG A 98 5.60 2.66 22.18
CA ARG A 98 5.28 3.96 22.77
C ARG A 98 3.78 4.20 22.56
N PRO A 99 2.94 4.11 23.59
CA PRO A 99 1.50 4.32 23.44
C PRO A 99 1.20 5.68 22.78
N GLY A 100 0.30 5.68 21.79
CA GLY A 100 -0.03 6.88 21.00
C GLY A 100 0.93 7.21 19.85
N TYR A 101 1.96 6.40 19.60
CA TYR A 101 2.93 6.62 18.52
C TYR A 101 3.25 5.33 17.75
N THR A 102 3.61 5.45 16.48
CA THR A 102 4.12 4.31 15.68
C THR A 102 5.54 3.93 16.07
N SER A 103 6.01 2.77 15.59
CA SER A 103 7.42 2.37 15.76
C SER A 103 8.43 3.30 15.06
N ASN A 104 7.95 4.18 14.18
CA ASN A 104 8.75 5.18 13.48
C ASN A 104 8.65 6.57 14.14
N GLY A 105 7.85 6.71 15.20
CA GLY A 105 7.70 7.96 15.95
C GLY A 105 6.56 8.87 15.49
N GLU A 106 5.77 8.50 14.47
CA GLU A 106 4.61 9.28 14.03
C GLU A 106 3.49 9.19 15.08
N ARG A 107 2.77 10.30 15.30
CA ARG A 107 1.67 10.33 16.29
C ARG A 107 0.46 9.57 15.73
N VAL A 108 -0.15 8.71 16.54
CA VAL A 108 -1.39 8.02 16.18
C VAL A 108 -2.59 8.87 16.59
N VAL A 109 -3.42 9.26 15.63
CA VAL A 109 -4.59 10.14 15.82
C VAL A 109 -5.87 9.35 15.99
N SER A 110 -6.01 8.25 15.25
CA SER A 110 -7.16 7.36 15.36
C SER A 110 -6.78 5.94 14.98
N ALA A 111 -7.43 4.93 15.54
CA ALA A 111 -7.09 3.55 15.24
C ALA A 111 -8.28 2.60 15.28
N GLN A 112 -8.10 1.44 14.65
CA GLN A 112 -9.08 0.37 14.64
C GLN A 112 -8.38 -0.99 14.57
N VAL A 113 -8.89 -1.93 15.36
CA VAL A 113 -8.50 -3.35 15.30
C VAL A 113 -9.65 -4.10 14.65
N TYR A 114 -9.34 -5.03 13.74
CA TYR A 114 -10.32 -5.91 13.11
C TYR A 114 -9.72 -7.31 12.94
N GLY A 115 -10.32 -8.27 13.66
CA GLY A 115 -9.82 -9.65 13.74
C GLY A 115 -8.38 -9.69 14.24
N THR A 116 -7.49 -10.24 13.42
CA THR A 116 -6.04 -10.36 13.70
C THR A 116 -5.21 -9.16 13.23
N THR A 117 -5.84 -8.17 12.58
CA THR A 117 -5.16 -7.03 11.96
C THR A 117 -5.68 -5.69 12.51
N GLY A 118 -5.14 -4.58 12.00
CA GLY A 118 -5.58 -3.25 12.38
C GLY A 118 -5.06 -2.18 11.41
N ARG A 119 -5.63 -0.99 11.53
CA ARG A 119 -5.19 0.23 10.84
C ARG A 119 -5.15 1.38 11.83
N CYS A 120 -4.37 2.38 11.51
CA CYS A 120 -4.38 3.64 12.22
C CYS A 120 -4.13 4.81 11.29
N VAL A 121 -4.68 5.96 11.67
CA VAL A 121 -4.34 7.25 11.08
C VAL A 121 -3.19 7.83 11.88
N THR A 122 -2.13 8.21 11.19
CA THR A 122 -0.95 8.84 11.77
C THR A 122 -0.82 10.28 11.29
N GLN A 123 -0.26 11.13 12.13
CA GLN A 123 0.10 12.49 11.81
C GLN A 123 1.63 12.63 11.85
N ASP A 124 2.21 13.16 10.78
CA ASP A 124 3.64 13.49 10.73
C ASP A 124 3.94 14.85 11.39
N GLU A 125 5.21 15.25 11.42
CA GLU A 125 5.64 16.53 12.00
C GLU A 125 5.15 17.75 11.20
N ALA A 126 4.86 17.59 9.91
CA ALA A 126 4.31 18.63 9.05
C ALA A 126 2.78 18.75 9.16
N GLY A 127 2.13 17.88 9.94
CA GLY A 127 0.69 17.87 10.14
C GLY A 127 -0.08 17.07 9.09
N ASN A 128 0.59 16.34 8.20
CA ASN A 128 -0.05 15.50 7.19
C ASN A 128 -0.57 14.20 7.81
N TYR A 129 -1.68 13.70 7.27
CA TYR A 129 -2.35 12.51 7.77
C TYR A 129 -2.20 11.33 6.81
N TYR A 130 -1.83 10.16 7.35
CA TYR A 130 -1.64 8.94 6.57
C TYR A 130 -2.43 7.79 7.18
N LEU A 131 -3.09 6.99 6.34
CA LEU A 131 -3.72 5.75 6.80
C LEU A 131 -2.72 4.60 6.67
N ARG A 132 -2.26 4.10 7.82
CA ARG A 132 -1.27 3.02 7.93
C ARG A 132 -1.93 1.70 8.30
N THR A 133 -1.41 0.63 7.75
CA THR A 133 -1.64 -0.74 8.21
C THR A 133 -0.92 -1.00 9.53
N ALA A 134 -1.36 -2.03 10.26
CA ALA A 134 -0.65 -2.48 11.46
C ALA A 134 0.83 -2.78 11.19
N ALA A 135 1.16 -3.39 10.04
CA ALA A 135 2.55 -3.72 9.71
C ALA A 135 3.43 -2.47 9.59
N GLU A 136 2.93 -1.41 8.95
CA GLU A 136 3.63 -0.14 8.79
C GLU A 136 3.76 0.62 10.11
N ALA A 137 2.76 0.52 10.99
CA ALA A 137 2.75 1.17 12.30
C ALA A 137 3.68 0.51 13.33
N GLY A 138 4.19 -0.71 13.08
CA GLY A 138 5.02 -1.47 14.02
C GLY A 138 4.33 -2.68 14.66
N GLY A 139 3.16 -3.06 14.14
CA GLY A 139 2.40 -4.24 14.51
C GLY A 139 1.09 -3.92 15.24
N ARG A 140 0.26 -4.94 15.41
CA ARG A 140 -0.97 -4.87 16.20
C ARG A 140 -0.76 -4.37 17.65
N PRO A 141 0.31 -4.77 18.37
CA PRO A 141 0.53 -4.28 19.74
C PRO A 141 0.67 -2.76 19.84
N VAL A 142 1.19 -2.10 18.80
CA VAL A 142 1.29 -0.63 18.76
C VAL A 142 -0.11 0.00 18.68
N ILE A 143 -0.98 -0.56 17.84
CA ILE A 143 -2.37 -0.10 17.70
C ILE A 143 -3.15 -0.31 19.01
N GLU A 144 -3.01 -1.48 19.64
CA GLU A 144 -3.67 -1.79 20.91
C GLU A 144 -3.19 -0.89 22.05
N ALA A 145 -1.88 -0.60 22.10
CA ALA A 145 -1.32 0.32 23.07
C ALA A 145 -1.84 1.75 22.85
N ALA A 146 -1.96 2.22 21.60
CA ALA A 146 -2.55 3.52 21.28
C ALA A 146 -4.02 3.60 21.71
N LEU A 147 -4.83 2.59 21.42
CA LEU A 147 -6.23 2.53 21.86
C LEU A 147 -6.38 2.51 23.38
N SER A 148 -5.51 1.77 24.08
CA SER A 148 -5.49 1.71 25.54
C SER A 148 -5.06 3.05 26.17
N HIS A 149 -4.33 3.87 25.41
CA HIS A 149 -3.92 5.23 25.79
C HIS A 149 -4.98 6.30 25.48
N GLY A 150 -6.17 5.90 25.01
CA GLY A 150 -7.28 6.82 24.75
C GLY A 150 -7.28 7.46 23.36
N VAL A 151 -6.50 6.94 22.41
CA VAL A 151 -6.62 7.35 21.00
C VAL A 151 -8.01 7.00 20.46
N SER A 152 -8.63 7.94 19.74
CA SER A 152 -9.97 7.79 19.18
C SER A 152 -10.09 6.56 18.27
N ARG A 153 -11.22 5.86 18.35
CA ARG A 153 -11.52 4.74 17.46
C ARG A 153 -12.04 5.24 16.12
N ILE A 154 -11.66 4.56 15.04
CA ILE A 154 -12.30 4.76 13.74
C ILE A 154 -13.68 4.08 13.81
N ALA A 155 -14.73 4.88 13.84
CA ALA A 155 -16.10 4.43 13.97
C ALA A 155 -16.58 3.80 12.66
N SER A 156 -17.08 2.57 12.75
CA SER A 156 -17.70 1.85 11.63
C SER A 156 -19.22 1.88 11.67
N GLU A 157 -19.81 2.17 12.83
CA GLU A 157 -21.25 2.12 13.09
C GLU A 157 -21.76 3.43 13.67
N GLY A 158 -23.09 3.58 13.75
CA GLY A 158 -23.74 4.75 14.37
C GLY A 158 -23.90 5.97 13.45
N TRP A 159 -23.29 5.98 12.26
CA TRP A 159 -23.34 7.11 11.33
C TRP A 159 -24.75 7.42 10.83
N LYS A 160 -25.58 6.40 10.54
CA LYS A 160 -27.00 6.60 10.18
C LYS A 160 -27.82 7.24 11.30
N LEU A 161 -27.49 6.96 12.56
CA LEU A 161 -28.21 7.49 13.71
C LEU A 161 -27.94 8.98 13.92
N LEU A 162 -26.86 9.51 13.34
CA LEU A 162 -26.55 10.93 13.36
C LEU A 162 -27.39 11.72 12.35
N ARG A 163 -27.97 11.06 11.35
CA ARG A 163 -28.66 11.70 10.23
C ARG A 163 -29.88 12.55 10.65
N PRO A 164 -30.76 12.11 11.57
CA PRO A 164 -31.87 12.93 12.04
C PRO A 164 -31.40 14.24 12.70
N ASN A 165 -30.22 14.21 13.33
CA ASN A 165 -29.67 15.34 14.07
C ASN A 165 -28.86 16.31 13.19
N LEU A 166 -28.69 16.05 11.89
CA LEU A 166 -27.89 16.90 11.00
C LEU A 166 -28.37 18.35 10.99
N ALA A 167 -29.68 18.58 11.04
CA ALA A 167 -30.24 19.93 11.09
C ALA A 167 -29.84 20.68 12.37
N ASP A 168 -29.65 19.94 13.48
CA ASP A 168 -29.29 20.49 14.80
C ASP A 168 -27.77 20.58 15.02
N MET A 169 -26.96 20.06 14.09
CA MET A 169 -25.50 20.10 14.20
C MET A 169 -24.90 21.48 13.90
N GLY A 170 -25.68 22.42 13.37
CA GLY A 170 -25.20 23.73 12.96
C GLY A 170 -24.13 23.63 11.87
N GLU A 171 -22.86 23.66 12.27
CA GLU A 171 -21.70 23.51 11.39
C GLU A 171 -21.14 22.08 11.47
N TYR A 172 -20.79 21.53 10.32
CA TYR A 172 -20.09 20.25 10.20
C TYR A 172 -19.15 20.27 8.99
N GLY A 173 -18.13 19.43 9.02
CA GLY A 173 -17.12 19.41 7.95
C GLY A 173 -16.11 18.29 8.10
N ILE A 174 -15.06 18.38 7.27
CA ILE A 174 -13.91 17.49 7.32
C ILE A 174 -12.74 18.29 7.87
N GLU A 175 -12.15 17.83 8.97
CA GLU A 175 -10.95 18.45 9.54
C GLU A 175 -9.67 17.86 8.93
N TRP A 176 -9.68 16.56 8.64
CA TRP A 176 -8.55 15.89 8.01
C TRP A 176 -9.00 14.68 7.19
N VAL A 177 -8.20 14.35 6.18
CA VAL A 177 -8.36 13.19 5.31
C VAL A 177 -7.08 12.36 5.34
N ALA A 178 -7.23 11.06 5.55
CA ALA A 178 -6.13 10.10 5.51
C ALA A 178 -6.44 9.01 4.49
N ALA A 179 -5.67 8.99 3.40
CA ALA A 179 -5.74 7.92 2.40
C ALA A 179 -4.66 6.87 2.66
N ALA A 180 -4.99 5.60 2.40
CA ALA A 180 -3.99 4.53 2.33
C ALA A 180 -3.15 4.66 1.06
N GLU A 181 -2.00 3.98 1.05
CA GLU A 181 -1.26 3.77 -0.20
C GLU A 181 -2.18 3.17 -1.26
N TRP A 182 -2.11 3.72 -2.47
CA TRP A 182 -2.94 3.33 -3.58
C TRP A 182 -2.12 2.64 -4.67
N ASP A 183 -2.55 1.45 -5.07
CA ASP A 183 -2.11 0.91 -6.35
C ASP A 183 -2.79 1.72 -7.45
N LYS A 184 -2.00 2.52 -8.16
CA LYS A 184 -2.47 3.39 -9.25
C LYS A 184 -3.19 2.65 -10.38
N PHE A 185 -2.99 1.33 -10.52
CA PHE A 185 -3.70 0.49 -11.47
C PHE A 185 -4.87 -0.27 -10.83
N SER A 186 -5.19 -0.03 -9.57
CA SER A 186 -6.41 -0.54 -8.94
C SER A 186 -7.63 0.16 -9.53
N ARG A 187 -8.69 -0.60 -9.79
CA ARG A 187 -10.02 -0.07 -10.14
C ARG A 187 -10.78 0.50 -8.94
N ARG A 188 -10.31 0.22 -7.73
CA ARG A 188 -10.90 0.73 -6.49
C ARG A 188 -10.03 1.86 -5.99
N LEU A 189 -10.65 2.98 -5.60
CA LEU A 189 -10.01 4.05 -4.85
C LEU A 189 -9.34 3.51 -3.58
N PRO A 190 -8.32 4.21 -3.04
CA PRO A 190 -7.70 3.78 -1.79
C PRO A 190 -8.73 3.79 -0.66
N ASN A 191 -8.42 3.07 0.41
CA ASN A 191 -9.19 3.23 1.63
C ASN A 191 -8.94 4.64 2.18
N ILE A 192 -10.02 5.34 2.50
CA ILE A 192 -9.98 6.72 3.00
C ILE A 192 -10.67 6.74 4.36
N VAL A 193 -9.99 7.34 5.34
CA VAL A 193 -10.52 7.65 6.67
C VAL A 193 -10.55 9.18 6.82
N ILE A 194 -11.61 9.67 7.45
CA ILE A 194 -11.96 11.08 7.51
C ILE A 194 -12.15 11.44 8.97
N GLY A 195 -11.56 12.55 9.41
CA GLY A 195 -11.91 13.23 10.64
C GLY A 195 -13.10 14.12 10.39
N PHE A 196 -14.31 13.63 10.66
CA PHE A 196 -15.54 14.40 10.48
C PHE A 196 -15.84 15.17 11.77
N PHE A 197 -15.95 16.49 11.68
CA PHE A 197 -16.33 17.33 12.81
C PHE A 197 -17.77 17.80 12.69
N HIS A 198 -18.43 18.01 13.83
CA HIS A 198 -19.75 18.63 13.90
C HIS A 198 -19.99 19.29 15.26
N HIS A 199 -20.92 20.26 15.30
CA HIS A 199 -21.29 20.99 16.51
C HIS A 199 -22.67 20.58 17.04
N TYR A 200 -22.78 19.39 17.64
CA TYR A 200 -24.06 19.00 18.26
C TYR A 200 -24.21 19.63 19.65
N GLN A 201 -25.32 20.32 19.91
CA GLN A 201 -25.58 21.01 21.19
C GLN A 201 -24.45 21.97 21.61
N ARG A 202 -23.87 22.70 20.65
CA ARG A 202 -22.70 23.60 20.82
C ARG A 202 -21.42 22.93 21.30
N GLN A 203 -21.38 21.60 21.33
CA GLN A 203 -20.17 20.85 21.61
C GLN A 203 -19.50 20.43 20.31
N TYR A 204 -18.25 20.85 20.15
CA TYR A 204 -17.40 20.35 19.07
C TYR A 204 -17.12 18.86 19.29
N ARG A 205 -17.35 18.05 18.26
CA ARG A 205 -17.02 16.62 18.26
C ARG A 205 -16.31 16.27 16.97
N LEU A 206 -15.17 15.59 17.10
CA LEU A 206 -14.41 15.01 16.01
C LEU A 206 -14.53 13.48 16.05
N VAL A 207 -15.05 12.91 14.98
CA VAL A 207 -15.26 11.46 14.84
C VAL A 207 -14.52 10.97 13.60
N ALA A 208 -13.62 10.00 13.80
CA ALA A 208 -12.93 9.35 12.70
C ALA A 208 -13.84 8.28 12.06
N GLY A 209 -14.04 8.31 10.75
CA GLY A 209 -14.88 7.37 10.02
C GLY A 209 -14.30 6.99 8.66
N SER A 210 -14.65 5.81 8.15
CA SER A 210 -14.33 5.47 6.76
C SER A 210 -15.16 6.31 5.79
N ARG A 211 -14.66 6.57 4.58
CA ARG A 211 -15.43 7.24 3.51
C ARG A 211 -16.83 6.65 3.33
N SER A 212 -16.95 5.32 3.30
CA SER A 212 -18.24 4.64 3.20
C SER A 212 -19.15 4.88 4.41
N SER A 213 -18.58 4.93 5.61
CA SER A 213 -19.33 5.16 6.85
C SER A 213 -19.88 6.59 6.91
N VAL A 214 -19.05 7.60 6.61
CA VAL A 214 -19.49 9.00 6.57
C VAL A 214 -20.47 9.23 5.41
N ALA A 215 -20.33 8.49 4.31
CA ALA A 215 -21.30 8.53 3.21
C ALA A 215 -22.71 8.04 3.60
N GLU A 216 -22.86 7.28 4.69
CA GLU A 216 -24.19 6.94 5.20
C GLU A 216 -24.94 8.16 5.77
N LEU A 217 -24.19 9.19 6.18
CA LEU A 217 -24.72 10.43 6.75
C LEU A 217 -25.19 11.41 5.66
N LEU A 218 -24.28 11.77 4.75
CA LEU A 218 -24.49 12.85 3.75
C LEU A 218 -24.69 12.34 2.31
N GLY A 219 -24.50 11.05 2.06
CA GLY A 219 -24.47 10.47 0.72
C GLY A 219 -23.09 10.56 0.07
N ILE A 220 -22.78 9.57 -0.77
CA ILE A 220 -21.43 9.38 -1.31
C ILE A 220 -20.92 10.56 -2.17
N ARG A 221 -21.80 11.18 -2.97
CA ARG A 221 -21.42 12.29 -3.85
C ARG A 221 -21.03 13.54 -3.08
N VAL A 222 -21.73 13.82 -1.97
CA VAL A 222 -21.43 14.97 -1.11
C VAL A 222 -20.10 14.75 -0.40
N ILE A 223 -19.90 13.56 0.17
CA ILE A 223 -18.64 13.20 0.82
C ILE A 223 -17.45 13.25 -0.14
N ASP A 224 -17.61 12.75 -1.37
CA ASP A 224 -16.54 12.79 -2.36
C ASP A 224 -16.11 14.22 -2.68
N ARG A 225 -17.09 15.13 -2.83
CA ARG A 225 -16.83 16.54 -3.04
C ARG A 225 -16.16 17.19 -1.83
N MET A 226 -16.65 16.94 -0.61
CA MET A 226 -16.03 17.49 0.61
C MET A 226 -14.60 16.98 0.81
N ILE A 227 -14.31 15.72 0.44
CA ILE A 227 -12.95 15.20 0.48
C ILE A 227 -12.08 15.91 -0.57
N ALA A 228 -12.59 16.13 -1.78
CA ALA A 228 -11.88 16.86 -2.82
C ALA A 228 -11.55 18.30 -2.37
N GLU A 229 -12.51 18.98 -1.76
CA GLU A 229 -12.36 20.32 -1.16
C GLU A 229 -11.32 20.31 -0.02
N ALA A 230 -11.36 19.31 0.87
CA ALA A 230 -10.38 19.15 1.94
C ALA A 230 -8.95 18.84 1.43
N LEU A 231 -8.81 18.31 0.21
CA LEU A 231 -7.55 18.11 -0.48
C LEU A 231 -7.14 19.33 -1.33
N GLY A 232 -7.95 20.38 -1.34
CA GLY A 232 -7.71 21.63 -2.09
C GLY A 232 -7.89 21.47 -3.60
N GLN A 233 -8.79 20.58 -4.05
CA GLN A 233 -8.99 20.22 -5.46
C GLN A 233 -10.48 20.13 -5.82
N ASP A 234 -11.21 21.23 -5.64
CA ASP A 234 -12.69 21.30 -5.68
C ASP A 234 -13.30 20.94 -7.04
N ASP A 235 -12.56 21.15 -8.13
CA ASP A 235 -13.00 20.92 -9.51
C ASP A 235 -12.78 19.48 -10.00
N LEU A 236 -12.07 18.67 -9.22
CA LEU A 236 -11.69 17.32 -9.60
C LEU A 236 -12.49 16.26 -8.86
N THR A 237 -12.75 15.15 -9.54
CA THR A 237 -13.22 13.94 -8.88
C THR A 237 -12.12 13.34 -8.02
N LEU A 238 -12.49 12.57 -6.99
CA LEU A 238 -11.49 11.86 -6.17
C LEU A 238 -10.57 10.97 -7.01
N GLU A 239 -11.10 10.34 -8.05
CA GLU A 239 -10.32 9.49 -8.94
C GLU A 239 -9.24 10.30 -9.67
N GLU A 240 -9.59 11.46 -10.23
CA GLU A 240 -8.65 12.39 -10.88
C GLU A 240 -7.61 12.94 -9.89
N ILE A 241 -7.99 13.24 -8.65
CA ILE A 241 -7.05 13.69 -7.61
C ILE A 241 -5.99 12.62 -7.35
N PHE A 242 -6.39 11.36 -7.18
CA PHE A 242 -5.43 10.28 -6.97
C PHE A 242 -4.62 9.95 -8.23
N GLU A 243 -5.21 10.04 -9.42
CA GLU A 243 -4.50 9.93 -10.69
C GLU A 243 -3.37 10.96 -10.80
N ASN A 244 -3.68 12.23 -10.53
CA ASN A 244 -2.71 13.32 -10.51
C ASN A 244 -1.62 13.09 -9.46
N ALA A 245 -2.00 12.73 -8.23
CA ALA A 245 -1.07 12.49 -7.13
C ALA A 245 -0.08 11.34 -7.39
N TYR A 246 -0.51 10.30 -8.12
CA TYR A 246 0.31 9.14 -8.46
C TYR A 246 0.95 9.22 -9.86
N GLY A 247 0.78 10.34 -10.56
CA GLY A 247 1.34 10.59 -11.89
C GLY A 247 0.88 9.56 -12.92
N VAL A 248 -0.42 9.24 -12.93
CA VAL A 248 -1.04 8.36 -13.92
C VAL A 248 -2.30 9.01 -14.47
N THR A 249 -2.55 8.88 -15.76
CA THR A 249 -3.80 9.36 -16.38
C THR A 249 -4.88 8.28 -16.37
N HIS A 250 -6.16 8.70 -16.39
CA HIS A 250 -7.29 7.79 -16.58
C HIS A 250 -7.10 6.84 -17.76
N ARG A 251 -6.70 7.38 -18.92
CA ARG A 251 -6.48 6.61 -20.15
C ARG A 251 -5.40 5.54 -20.00
N GLU A 252 -4.35 5.80 -19.23
CA GLU A 252 -3.31 4.80 -18.95
C GLU A 252 -3.83 3.68 -18.06
N ARG A 253 -4.69 4.00 -17.08
CA ARG A 253 -5.34 3.00 -16.22
C ARG A 253 -6.32 2.14 -17.02
N GLU A 254 -7.13 2.74 -17.88
CA GLU A 254 -8.03 2.01 -18.78
C GLU A 254 -7.26 1.07 -19.70
N ARG A 255 -6.22 1.58 -20.38
CA ARG A 255 -5.34 0.76 -21.24
C ARG A 255 -4.68 -0.37 -20.45
N HIS A 256 -4.25 -0.12 -19.21
CA HIS A 256 -3.70 -1.16 -18.36
C HIS A 256 -4.75 -2.26 -18.08
N TRP A 257 -5.99 -1.88 -17.78
CA TRP A 257 -7.06 -2.84 -17.50
C TRP A 257 -7.51 -3.64 -18.72
N GLU A 258 -7.52 -3.03 -19.90
CA GLU A 258 -7.79 -3.69 -21.17
C GLU A 258 -6.71 -4.73 -21.49
N ASN A 259 -5.44 -4.36 -21.31
CA ASN A 259 -4.30 -5.24 -21.59
C ASN A 259 -4.08 -6.33 -20.53
N ASN A 260 -4.57 -6.09 -19.30
CA ASN A 260 -4.47 -7.01 -18.18
C ASN A 260 -5.87 -7.33 -17.67
N PRO A 261 -6.70 -8.08 -18.41
CA PRO A 261 -8.01 -8.48 -17.92
C PRO A 261 -7.83 -9.30 -16.63
N CYS A 262 -8.71 -9.09 -15.66
CA CYS A 262 -8.62 -9.73 -14.34
C CYS A 262 -8.47 -11.26 -14.45
N ILE A 263 -7.89 -11.89 -13.42
CA ILE A 263 -7.64 -13.35 -13.40
C ILE A 263 -8.90 -14.18 -13.72
N ARG A 264 -10.09 -13.70 -13.33
CA ARG A 264 -11.39 -14.34 -13.64
C ARG A 264 -11.85 -14.20 -15.10
N CYS A 265 -11.24 -13.32 -15.88
CA CYS A 265 -11.49 -13.10 -17.30
C CYS A 265 -10.41 -13.67 -18.20
N ARG A 266 -9.36 -14.30 -17.64
CA ARG A 266 -8.43 -15.06 -18.49
C ARG A 266 -9.24 -16.19 -19.12
N PRO A 267 -9.32 -16.29 -20.46
CA PRO A 267 -9.87 -17.48 -21.07
C PRO A 267 -9.06 -18.64 -20.48
N GLY A 268 -9.76 -19.57 -19.80
CA GLY A 268 -9.13 -20.77 -19.30
C GLY A 268 -8.32 -21.35 -20.45
N ARG A 269 -7.02 -21.54 -20.24
CA ARG A 269 -6.20 -22.28 -21.19
C ARG A 269 -6.97 -23.57 -21.44
N THR A 270 -7.55 -23.69 -22.63
CA THR A 270 -8.22 -24.90 -23.06
C THR A 270 -7.23 -26.02 -22.83
N ALA A 271 -7.58 -26.93 -21.93
CA ALA A 271 -6.86 -28.19 -21.80
C ALA A 271 -6.91 -28.81 -23.19
N ARG A 272 -5.76 -28.81 -23.89
CA ARG A 272 -5.58 -29.66 -25.07
C ARG A 272 -5.78 -31.08 -24.57
N ARG A 273 -6.93 -31.66 -24.92
CA ARG A 273 -7.11 -33.11 -24.95
C ARG A 273 -6.39 -33.65 -26.17
#